data_AF-A0A3M6JUV8-F1
#
_entry.id   AF-A0A3M6JUV8-F1
#
_cell.length_a   1.000
_cell.length_b   1.000
_cell.length_c   1.000
_cell.angle_alpha   90.00
_cell.angle_beta   90.00
_cell.angle_gamma   90.00
#
_symmetry.space_group_name_H-M   'P 1'
#
loop_
_entity.id
_entity.type
_entity.pdbx_description
1 polymer ?
#
loop_
_entity_poly.entity_id
_entity_poly.type
_entity_poly.pdbx_seq_one_letter_code
_entity_poly.pdbx_strand_id
1 'polypeptide(L)' 'MTLKLRCEDYGFECQFEIDEEISVNTIEKLQKHFEEEHGIDYTVEAVKQMIQNRGHSLDSIKK' A
#
# COMPACT_ATOMS: atom_id res chain seq x y z
N MET A 1 -4.63 -14.46 -4.21
CA MET A 1 -3.57 -13.94 -5.09
C MET A 1 -2.68 -13.07 -4.21
N THR A 2 -1.39 -13.37 -4.11
CA THR A 2 -0.44 -12.50 -3.41
C THR A 2 -0.19 -11.26 -4.27
N LEU A 3 -0.25 -10.09 -3.66
CA LEU A 3 -0.20 -8.80 -4.35
C LEU A 3 1.03 -8.07 -3.86
N LYS A 4 1.94 -7.77 -4.79
CA LYS A 4 3.15 -7.01 -4.49
C LYS A 4 2.84 -5.53 -4.50
N LEU A 5 2.89 -4.90 -3.33
CA LEU A 5 2.80 -3.45 -3.21
C LEU A 5 4.22 -2.88 -3.17
N ARG A 6 4.55 -1.97 -4.08
CA ARG A 6 5.88 -1.35 -4.14
C ARG A 6 5.74 0.15 -4.15
N CYS A 7 6.54 0.85 -3.35
CA CYS A 7 6.53 2.31 -3.34
C CYS A 7 6.84 2.90 -4.73
N GLU A 8 7.74 2.26 -5.49
CA GLU A 8 8.04 2.62 -6.89
C GLU A 8 6.80 2.64 -7.79
N ASP A 9 5.83 1.77 -7.52
CA ASP A 9 4.61 1.64 -8.32
C ASP A 9 3.67 2.84 -8.10
N TYR A 10 3.83 3.53 -6.97
CA TYR A 10 3.11 4.77 -6.62
C TYR A 10 3.92 6.04 -6.95
N GLY A 11 5.09 5.91 -7.58
CA GLY A 11 5.93 7.04 -7.98
C GLY A 11 6.92 7.52 -6.92
N PHE A 12 7.18 6.71 -5.88
CA PHE A 12 8.18 7.02 -4.87
C PHE A 12 9.51 6.33 -5.20
N GLU A 13 10.63 7.04 -5.03
CA GLU A 13 11.98 6.48 -5.18
C GLU A 13 12.39 5.67 -3.94
N CYS A 14 11.61 4.64 -3.60
CA CYS A 14 11.85 3.78 -2.44
C CYS A 14 11.79 2.30 -2.80
N GLN A 15 12.72 1.51 -2.25
CA GLN A 15 12.82 0.05 -2.44
C GLN A 15 11.88 -0.75 -1.52
N PHE A 16 11.00 -0.09 -0.79
CA PHE A 16 10.05 -0.77 0.07
C PHE A 16 9.03 -1.53 -0.79
N GLU A 17 9.00 -2.85 -0.58
CA GLU A 17 8.02 -3.74 -1.16
C GLU A 17 7.37 -4.62 -0.11
N ILE A 18 6.07 -4.89 -0.29
CA ILE A 18 5.32 -5.83 0.51
C ILE A 18 4.81 -6.93 -0.41
N ASP A 19 5.26 -8.17 -0.17
CA ASP A 19 4.86 -9.37 -0.89
C ASP A 19 3.97 -10.26 -0.01
N GLU A 20 2.78 -9.78 0.32
CA GLU A 20 1.80 -10.53 1.11
C GLU A 20 0.38 -10.37 0.52
N GLU A 21 -0.64 -10.98 1.13
CA GLU A 21 -2.02 -10.73 0.72
C GLU A 21 -2.47 -9.32 1.14
N ILE A 22 -3.25 -8.62 0.30
CA ILE A 22 -3.74 -7.29 0.70
C ILE A 22 -4.72 -7.45 1.85
N SER A 23 -4.26 -7.04 3.04
CA SER A 23 -5.04 -6.94 4.25
C SER A 23 -4.97 -5.52 4.81
N VAL A 24 -5.83 -5.23 5.79
CA VAL A 24 -5.80 -3.95 6.52
C VAL A 24 -4.40 -3.69 7.08
N ASN A 25 -3.77 -4.70 7.66
CA ASN A 25 -2.40 -4.63 8.19
C ASN A 25 -1.36 -4.22 7.13
N THR A 26 -1.47 -4.74 5.91
CA THR A 26 -0.57 -4.45 4.79
C THR A 26 -0.67 -2.99 4.35
N ILE A 27 -1.91 -2.48 4.32
CA ILE A 27 -2.20 -1.08 4.02
C ILE A 27 -1.65 -0.17 5.11
N GLU A 28 -1.84 -0.53 6.39
CA GLU A 28 -1.29 0.22 7.53
C GLU A 28 0.25 0.24 7.52
N LYS A 29 0.90 -0.88 7.17
CA LYS A 29 2.36 -0.93 6.99
C LYS A 29 2.82 0.05 5.91
N LEU A 30 2.14 0.05 4.76
CA LEU A 30 2.47 0.96 3.66
C LEU A 30 2.22 2.42 4.03
N GLN A 31 1.12 2.71 4.73
CA GLN A 31 0.80 4.04 5.24
C GLN A 31 1.86 4.55 6.20
N LYS A 32 2.26 3.75 7.20
CA LYS A 32 3.32 4.10 8.15
C LYS A 32 4.66 4.32 7.44
N HIS A 33 4.97 3.50 6.44
CA HIS A 33 6.16 3.69 5.63
C HIS A 33 6.16 5.06 4.93
N PHE A 34 5.02 5.50 4.37
CA PHE A 34 4.91 6.86 3.81
C PHE A 34 5.12 7.95 4.86
N GLU A 35 4.61 7.78 6.07
CA GLU A 35 4.81 8.74 7.16
C GLU A 35 6.28 8.78 7.62
N GLU A 36 6.90 7.63 7.87
CA GLU A 36 8.24 7.54 8.46
C GLU A 36 9.36 7.82 7.45
N GLU A 37 9.26 7.29 6.23
CA GLU A 37 10.34 7.35 5.24
C GLU A 37 10.16 8.51 4.26
N HIS A 38 8.91 8.86 3.95
CA HIS A 38 8.59 9.97 3.03
C HIS A 38 8.10 11.23 3.76
N GLY A 39 7.74 11.15 5.04
CA GLY A 39 7.17 12.28 5.78
C GLY A 39 5.73 12.63 5.36
N ILE A 40 5.02 11.69 4.74
CA ILE A 40 3.68 11.93 4.16
C ILE A 40 2.62 11.22 4.99
N ASP A 41 1.81 12.02 5.69
CA ASP A 41 0.67 11.52 6.44
C ASP A 41 -0.53 11.26 5.51
N TYR A 42 -0.55 10.08 4.90
CA TYR A 42 -1.73 9.60 4.20
C TYR A 42 -2.69 8.92 5.17
N THR A 43 -4.00 9.11 4.97
CA THR A 43 -4.98 8.30 5.68
C THR A 43 -5.00 6.87 5.13
N VAL A 44 -5.34 5.90 5.97
CA VAL A 44 -5.52 4.49 5.57
C VAL A 44 -6.48 4.36 4.38
N GLU A 45 -7.50 5.22 4.29
CA GLU A 45 -8.44 5.27 3.17
C GLU A 45 -7.81 5.80 1.87
N ALA A 46 -6.94 6.82 1.96
CA ALA A 46 -6.21 7.32 0.81
C ALA A 46 -5.28 6.23 0.24
N VAL A 47 -4.53 5.53 1.10
CA VAL A 47 -3.65 4.43 0.68
C VAL A 47 -4.47 3.29 0.05
N LYS A 48 -5.63 2.92 0.63
CA LYS A 48 -6.56 1.96 0.01
C LYS A 48 -6.99 2.39 -1.39
N GLN A 49 -7.41 3.64 -1.56
CA GLN A 49 -7.83 4.17 -2.86
C GLN A 49 -6.68 4.16 -3.87
N MET A 50 -5.45 4.48 -3.46
CA MET A 50 -4.27 4.42 -4.33
C MET A 50 -4.02 3.01 -4.84
N ILE A 51 -4.04 2.03 -3.94
CA ILE A 51 -3.90 0.60 -4.27
C ILE A 51 -5.01 0.17 -5.26
N GLN A 52 -6.27 0.52 -4.97
CA GLN A 52 -7.40 0.19 -5.83
C GLN A 52 -7.29 0.81 -7.22
N ASN A 53 -6.94 2.11 -7.30
CA ASN A 53 -6.80 2.85 -8.56
C ASN A 53 -5.69 2.30 -9.44
N ARG A 54 -4.66 1.72 -8.84
CA ARG A 54 -3.54 1.11 -9.55
C ARG A 54 -3.89 -0.21 -10.26
N GLY A 55 -5.07 -0.78 -9.97
CA GLY A 55 -5.51 -2.06 -10.52
C GLY A 55 -5.14 -3.26 -9.64
N HIS A 56 -4.60 -3.02 -8.45
CA HIS A 56 -4.54 -4.05 -7.42
C HIS A 56 -5.96 -4.29 -6.91
N SER A 57 -6.61 -5.36 -7.37
CA SER A 57 -7.97 -5.69 -6.96
C SER A 57 -8.04 -5.94 -5.44
N LEU A 58 -8.64 -4.98 -4.72
CA LEU A 58 -8.99 -5.09 -3.30
C LEU A 58 -10.15 -6.06 -3.04
N ASP A 59 -10.70 -6.66 -4.09
CA ASP A 59 -11.84 -7.59 -4.06
C ASP A 59 -11.60 -8.83 -3.15
N SER A 60 -10.34 -9.12 -2.82
CA SER A 60 -9.95 -10.19 -1.91
C SER A 60 -9.48 -9.74 -0.52
N ILE A 61 -9.71 -8.48 -0.09
CA ILE A 61 -9.41 -8.10 1.30
C ILE A 61 -10.32 -8.93 2.21
N LYS A 62 -9.76 -10.00 2.80
CA LYS A 62 -10.40 -10.70 3.89
C LYS A 62 -10.38 -9.79 5.12
N LYS A 63 -11.57 -9.55 5.66
CA LYS A 63 -11.76 -8.83 6.93
C LYS A 63 -11.25 -9.66 8.10
#